data_AF-A0A6V7NEL2-F1
#
_entry.id   AF-A0A6V7NEL2-F1
#
_cell.length_a   1.000
_cell.length_b   1.000
_cell.length_c   1.000
_cell.angle_alpha   90.00
_cell.angle_beta   90.00
_cell.angle_gamma   90.00
#
_symmetry.space_group_name_H-M   'P 1'
#
loop_
_entity.id
_entity.type
_entity.pdbx_description
1 polymer ?
#
loop_
_entity_poly.entity_id
_entity_poly.type
_entity_poly.pdbx_seq_one_letter_code
_entity_poly.pdbx_strand_id
1 'polypeptide(L)'
;MVKNVDATDPDRQYKLENYTTCKWLNVVWDNEASAARWQMAMVSDSPPLEEEFKEWLQEVEKAGGRILTRQEVLDKKEAIQNVNTYVYSAATVKQMLQEKKSASLRPINVAAEKDRLRKELEIAQSRRDEAEVEKIRARLKALEQRRQTKQNNEKAVKLAEMNRRNRAENFKNASELKPVNTSLKAGEAGYDPFSRRWTRSKNYYVSKPSAANEESGGSAVGNGDVKVGEAGVAATAAALEAAAGAGKLVDTNAPVDKGTESNMLHDFELPISLAALHNFGSGIQGVQKGFMARKQKIEATIGYKVSENDGRRHALTLTVSDYKRRRVCFEWLLI
;
A
#
# COMPACT_ATOMS: atom_id res chain seq x y z
N MET A 1 10.52 -7.13 -53.34
CA MET A 1 11.38 -6.14 -52.65
C MET A 1 10.56 -5.15 -51.83
N VAL A 2 11.01 -4.74 -50.65
CA VAL A 2 10.31 -3.75 -49.80
C VAL A 2 10.73 -2.33 -50.19
N LYS A 3 9.78 -1.45 -50.53
CA LYS A 3 10.05 -0.05 -50.92
C LYS A 3 10.00 0.89 -49.71
N ASN A 4 8.91 0.87 -48.97
CA ASN A 4 8.72 1.68 -47.78
C ASN A 4 7.78 1.01 -46.77
N VAL A 5 7.77 1.56 -45.56
CA VAL A 5 6.87 1.15 -44.48
C VAL A 5 5.74 2.16 -44.41
N ASP A 6 4.51 1.68 -44.54
CA ASP A 6 3.30 2.49 -44.41
C ASP A 6 2.74 2.35 -42.98
N ALA A 7 2.47 3.48 -42.33
CA ALA A 7 1.87 3.57 -41.00
C ALA A 7 0.65 4.50 -40.97
N THR A 8 0.03 4.76 -42.13
CA THR A 8 -1.02 5.77 -42.28
C THR A 8 -2.33 5.38 -41.57
N ASP A 9 -2.61 4.08 -41.41
CA ASP A 9 -3.86 3.59 -40.81
C ASP A 9 -3.65 3.00 -39.40
N PRO A 10 -3.83 3.79 -38.32
CA PRO A 10 -3.68 3.31 -36.95
C PRO A 10 -4.77 2.32 -36.51
N ASP A 11 -5.89 2.26 -37.22
CA ASP A 11 -7.02 1.37 -36.89
C ASP A 11 -6.81 -0.07 -37.39
N ARG A 12 -5.96 -0.27 -38.41
CA ARG A 12 -5.66 -1.58 -38.99
C ARG A 12 -4.48 -2.23 -38.27
N GLN A 13 -4.72 -2.64 -37.03
CA GLN A 13 -3.75 -3.32 -36.19
C GLN A 13 -3.78 -4.84 -36.38
N TYR A 14 -2.60 -5.46 -36.40
CA TYR A 14 -2.44 -6.91 -36.41
C TYR A 14 -1.38 -7.33 -35.39
N LYS A 15 -1.40 -8.62 -35.02
CA LYS A 15 -0.41 -9.20 -34.11
C LYS A 15 0.82 -9.63 -34.91
N LEU A 16 1.99 -9.14 -34.50
CA LEU A 16 3.29 -9.57 -34.96
C LEU A 16 3.99 -10.21 -33.77
N GLU A 17 3.98 -11.54 -33.72
CA GLU A 17 4.47 -12.34 -32.60
C GLU A 17 3.85 -11.88 -31.25
N ASN A 18 4.67 -11.26 -30.38
CA ASN A 18 4.29 -10.78 -29.05
C ASN A 18 3.81 -9.31 -29.03
N TYR A 19 3.85 -8.63 -30.18
CA TYR A 19 3.55 -7.20 -30.30
C TYR A 19 2.33 -6.98 -31.20
N THR A 20 1.69 -5.82 -31.05
CA THR A 20 0.63 -5.36 -31.95
C THR A 20 1.16 -4.17 -32.72
N THR A 21 1.03 -4.21 -34.05
CA THR A 21 1.55 -3.17 -34.94
C THR A 21 0.48 -2.76 -35.95
N CYS A 22 0.51 -1.49 -36.35
CA CYS A 22 -0.26 -0.93 -37.45
C CYS A 22 0.60 -0.63 -38.67
N LYS A 23 1.89 -1.04 -38.65
CA LYS A 23 2.83 -0.80 -39.75
C LYS A 23 2.69 -1.88 -40.81
N TRP A 24 2.65 -1.51 -42.07
CA TRP A 24 2.58 -2.40 -43.21
C TRP A 24 3.77 -2.17 -44.13
N LEU A 25 4.13 -3.19 -44.90
CA LEU A 25 5.20 -3.10 -45.87
C LEU A 25 4.59 -2.92 -47.25
N ASN A 26 5.03 -1.89 -47.96
CA ASN A 26 4.74 -1.78 -49.39
C ASN A 26 5.83 -2.54 -50.12
N VAL A 27 5.43 -3.65 -50.72
CA VAL A 27 6.31 -4.58 -51.41
C VAL A 27 6.04 -4.47 -52.91
N VAL A 28 7.11 -4.35 -53.67
CA VAL A 28 7.10 -4.32 -55.13
C VAL A 28 7.80 -5.59 -55.62
N TRP A 29 7.18 -6.33 -56.54
CA TRP A 29 7.79 -7.51 -57.14
C TRP A 29 8.63 -7.11 -58.38
N ASP A 30 7.98 -6.49 -59.36
CA ASP A 30 8.51 -6.15 -60.68
C ASP A 30 8.50 -4.63 -60.94
N ASN A 31 7.32 -4.00 -60.93
CA ASN A 31 7.08 -2.60 -61.27
C ASN A 31 6.21 -1.93 -60.20
N GLU A 32 6.24 -0.59 -60.16
CA GLU A 32 5.49 0.20 -59.18
C GLU A 32 3.97 -0.02 -59.25
N ALA A 33 3.45 -0.45 -60.41
CA ALA A 33 2.05 -0.82 -60.59
C ALA A 33 1.66 -2.08 -59.78
N SER A 34 2.62 -2.97 -59.51
CA SER A 34 2.42 -4.19 -58.72
C SER A 34 2.72 -3.97 -57.24
N ALA A 35 2.83 -2.71 -56.79
CA ALA A 35 3.04 -2.39 -55.38
C ALA A 35 1.83 -2.88 -54.55
N ALA A 36 2.08 -3.86 -53.70
CA ALA A 36 1.08 -4.43 -52.81
C ALA A 36 1.45 -4.16 -51.36
N ARG A 37 0.42 -3.95 -50.53
CA ARG A 37 0.56 -3.70 -49.10
C ARG A 37 0.45 -5.02 -48.34
N TRP A 38 1.55 -5.45 -47.73
CA TRP A 38 1.66 -6.72 -47.01
C TRP A 38 1.84 -6.49 -45.52
N GLN A 39 1.30 -7.40 -44.71
CA GLN A 39 1.57 -7.44 -43.28
C GLN A 39 3.00 -7.94 -43.06
N MET A 40 3.70 -7.39 -42.06
CA MET A 40 5.04 -7.84 -41.69
C MET A 40 5.04 -9.31 -41.25
N ALA A 41 3.91 -9.82 -40.75
CA ALA A 41 3.76 -11.22 -40.33
C ALA A 41 3.82 -12.24 -41.48
N MET A 42 3.70 -11.79 -42.73
CA MET A 42 3.79 -12.66 -43.92
C MET A 42 5.22 -12.78 -44.45
N VAL A 43 6.19 -12.06 -43.85
CA VAL A 43 7.59 -12.08 -44.27
C VAL A 43 8.29 -13.29 -43.67
N SER A 44 8.98 -14.07 -44.51
CA SER A 44 9.81 -15.18 -44.06
C SER A 44 11.18 -14.71 -43.57
N ASP A 45 11.71 -15.36 -42.54
CA ASP A 45 13.08 -15.16 -42.04
C ASP A 45 14.13 -15.98 -42.83
N SER A 46 13.69 -16.85 -43.74
CA SER A 46 14.60 -17.67 -44.55
C SER A 46 15.36 -16.84 -45.60
N PRO A 47 16.63 -17.17 -45.89
CA PRO A 47 17.34 -16.54 -47.00
C PRO A 47 16.66 -16.86 -48.33
N PRO A 48 16.74 -15.97 -49.34
CA PRO A 48 16.18 -16.24 -50.67
C PRO A 48 16.82 -17.47 -51.31
N LEU A 49 16.01 -18.34 -51.90
CA LEU A 49 16.50 -19.47 -52.69
C LEU A 49 17.00 -18.99 -54.07
N GLU A 50 17.89 -19.78 -54.68
CA GLU A 50 18.38 -19.47 -56.03
C GLU A 50 17.27 -19.50 -57.08
N GLU A 51 16.26 -20.36 -56.92
CA GLU A 51 15.11 -20.47 -57.81
C GLU A 51 14.25 -19.21 -57.75
N GLU A 52 13.88 -18.78 -56.54
CA GLU A 52 13.13 -17.54 -56.30
C GLU A 52 13.86 -16.31 -56.86
N PHE A 53 15.20 -16.29 -56.72
CA PHE A 53 16.01 -15.21 -57.26
C PHE A 53 16.03 -15.20 -58.80
N LYS A 54 16.11 -16.38 -59.43
CA LYS A 54 16.05 -16.51 -60.90
C LYS A 54 14.68 -16.10 -61.43
N GLU A 55 13.60 -16.52 -60.78
CA GLU A 55 12.23 -16.12 -61.14
C GLU A 55 12.05 -14.60 -61.02
N TRP A 56 12.54 -14.01 -59.93
CA TRP A 56 12.50 -12.57 -59.74
C TRP A 56 13.30 -11.82 -60.83
N LEU A 57 14.50 -12.28 -61.17
CA LEU A 57 15.30 -11.69 -62.25
C LEU A 57 14.56 -11.71 -63.60
N GLN A 58 13.97 -12.85 -63.96
CA GLN A 58 13.20 -12.97 -65.20
C GLN A 58 12.03 -11.98 -65.23
N GLU A 59 11.35 -11.78 -64.10
CA GLU A 59 10.20 -10.89 -64.04
C GLU A 59 10.62 -9.40 -64.09
N VAL A 60 11.74 -9.04 -63.46
CA VAL A 60 12.31 -7.69 -63.57
C VAL A 60 12.78 -7.40 -64.99
N GLU A 61 13.41 -8.36 -65.67
CA GLU A 61 13.81 -8.20 -67.08
C GLU A 61 12.60 -8.03 -68.01
N LYS A 62 11.53 -8.81 -67.81
CA LYS A 62 10.27 -8.67 -68.57
C LYS A 62 9.61 -7.31 -68.36
N ALA A 63 9.59 -6.83 -67.11
CA ALA A 63 9.01 -5.54 -66.76
C ALA A 63 9.89 -4.34 -67.16
N GLY A 64 11.12 -4.58 -67.65
CA GLY A 64 12.10 -3.53 -67.96
C GLY A 64 12.61 -2.80 -66.70
N GLY A 65 12.53 -3.46 -65.55
CA GLY A 65 12.97 -2.90 -64.27
C GLY A 65 14.49 -2.85 -64.14
N ARG A 66 14.98 -1.97 -63.26
CA ARG A 66 16.42 -1.83 -62.99
C ARG A 66 16.90 -2.98 -62.09
N ILE A 67 17.85 -3.77 -62.58
CA ILE A 67 18.54 -4.80 -61.78
C ILE A 67 19.47 -4.11 -60.77
N LEU A 68 19.47 -4.60 -59.54
CA LEU A 68 20.32 -4.09 -58.46
C LEU A 68 21.80 -4.36 -58.75
N THR A 69 22.64 -3.33 -58.56
CA THR A 69 24.09 -3.50 -58.72
C THR A 69 24.71 -4.08 -57.46
N ARG A 70 25.79 -4.88 -57.60
CA ARG A 70 26.51 -5.45 -56.44
C ARG A 70 26.93 -4.38 -55.42
N GLN A 71 27.36 -3.21 -55.89
CA GLN A 71 27.72 -2.09 -55.01
C GLN A 71 26.54 -1.62 -54.16
N GLU A 72 25.36 -1.43 -54.76
CA GLU A 72 24.15 -0.98 -54.05
C GLU A 72 23.73 -1.96 -52.96
N VAL A 73 23.91 -3.27 -53.20
CA VAL A 73 23.65 -4.31 -52.21
C VAL A 73 24.64 -4.22 -51.04
N LEU A 74 25.93 -3.97 -51.32
CA LEU A 74 26.95 -3.78 -50.29
C LEU A 74 26.69 -2.52 -49.48
N ASP A 75 26.42 -1.39 -50.12
CA ASP A 75 26.10 -0.12 -49.46
C ASP A 75 24.87 -0.28 -48.56
N LYS A 76 23.85 -1.00 -49.02
CA LYS A 76 22.64 -1.25 -48.22
C LYS A 76 22.90 -2.20 -47.06
N LYS A 77 23.76 -3.20 -47.24
CA LYS A 77 24.21 -4.10 -46.16
C LYS A 77 24.93 -3.31 -45.07
N GLU A 78 25.83 -2.40 -45.44
CA GLU A 78 26.52 -1.52 -44.49
C GLU A 78 25.54 -0.58 -43.78
N ALA A 79 24.57 -0.02 -44.50
CA ALA A 79 23.53 0.81 -43.89
C ALA A 79 22.71 0.05 -42.83
N ILE A 80 22.38 -1.23 -43.06
CA ILE A 80 21.70 -2.08 -42.08
C ILE A 80 22.59 -2.35 -40.86
N GLN A 81 23.88 -2.63 -41.07
CA GLN A 81 24.83 -2.82 -39.97
C GLN A 81 24.94 -1.55 -39.11
N ASN A 82 25.02 -0.38 -39.75
CA ASN A 82 25.08 0.90 -39.05
C ASN A 82 23.82 1.17 -38.21
N VAL A 83 22.64 0.78 -38.69
CA VAL A 83 21.38 0.89 -37.93
C VAL A 83 21.40 -0.05 -36.71
N ASN A 84 21.94 -1.26 -36.84
CA ASN A 84 22.03 -2.20 -35.73
C ASN A 84 22.99 -1.73 -34.62
N THR A 85 24.06 -1.01 -34.98
CA THR A 85 25.04 -0.45 -34.03
C THR A 85 24.67 0.96 -33.57
N TYR A 86 23.58 1.54 -34.07
CA TYR A 86 23.20 2.92 -33.77
C TYR A 86 22.89 3.11 -32.27
N VAL A 87 23.62 4.05 -31.64
CA VAL A 87 23.39 4.43 -30.25
C VAL A 87 22.28 5.47 -30.17
N TYR A 88 21.17 5.11 -29.54
CA TYR A 88 20.02 5.99 -29.40
C TYR A 88 20.33 7.17 -28.47
N SER A 89 20.08 8.38 -28.96
CA SER A 89 20.12 9.58 -28.12
C SER A 89 18.98 9.60 -27.10
N ALA A 90 19.18 10.29 -25.98
CA ALA A 90 18.14 10.44 -24.95
C ALA A 90 16.85 11.09 -25.49
N ALA A 91 16.96 12.00 -26.46
CA ALA A 91 15.81 12.61 -27.11
C ALA A 91 15.02 11.59 -27.96
N THR A 92 15.73 10.77 -28.74
CA THR A 92 15.12 9.71 -29.56
C THR A 92 14.40 8.69 -28.68
N VAL A 93 15.01 8.26 -27.57
CA VAL A 93 14.37 7.32 -26.63
C VAL A 93 13.08 7.90 -26.03
N LYS A 94 13.08 9.20 -25.66
CA LYS A 94 11.87 9.88 -25.16
C LYS A 94 10.77 9.89 -26.21
N GLN A 95 11.08 10.19 -27.47
CA GLN A 95 10.13 10.14 -28.57
C GLN A 95 9.56 8.73 -28.74
N MET A 96 10.41 7.70 -28.79
CA MET A 96 9.98 6.31 -28.91
C MET A 96 9.07 5.88 -27.77
N LEU A 97 9.34 6.32 -26.54
CA LEU A 97 8.48 6.03 -25.39
C LEU A 97 7.14 6.74 -25.49
N GLN A 98 7.11 7.96 -26.03
CA GLN A 98 5.88 8.71 -26.22
C GLN A 98 5.01 8.07 -27.31
N GLU A 99 5.60 7.70 -28.44
CA GLU A 99 4.92 6.98 -29.52
C GLU A 99 4.39 5.62 -29.06
N LYS A 100 5.17 4.89 -28.25
CA LYS A 100 4.71 3.64 -27.63
C LYS A 100 3.57 3.90 -26.65
N LYS A 101 3.56 5.01 -25.91
CA LYS A 101 2.44 5.35 -25.01
C LYS A 101 1.16 5.68 -25.78
N SER A 102 1.26 6.37 -26.91
CA SER A 102 0.09 6.72 -27.73
C SER A 102 -0.43 5.53 -28.54
N ALA A 103 0.44 4.66 -29.04
CA ALA A 103 0.07 3.51 -29.86
C ALA A 103 -0.31 2.26 -29.05
N SER A 104 0.17 2.12 -27.81
CA SER A 104 0.07 0.84 -27.11
C SER A 104 -1.19 0.72 -26.26
N LEU A 105 -1.94 -0.34 -26.57
CA LEU A 105 -2.85 -1.07 -25.69
C LEU A 105 -2.18 -1.62 -24.41
N ARG A 106 -0.90 -1.29 -24.12
CA ARG A 106 -0.19 -1.71 -22.90
C ARG A 106 -1.07 -1.39 -21.70
N PRO A 107 -1.22 -2.33 -20.76
CA PRO A 107 -1.84 -2.02 -19.50
C PRO A 107 -0.98 -0.96 -18.82
N ILE A 108 -1.45 0.29 -18.87
CA ILE A 108 -0.83 1.38 -18.16
C ILE A 108 -0.86 1.01 -16.67
N ASN A 109 0.21 1.28 -15.94
CA ASN A 109 0.19 1.12 -14.49
C ASN A 109 -0.81 2.14 -13.92
N VAL A 110 -2.05 1.67 -13.71
CA VAL A 110 -3.18 2.52 -13.30
C VAL A 110 -2.91 3.19 -11.96
N ALA A 111 -2.15 2.56 -11.07
CA ALA A 111 -1.79 3.17 -9.79
C ALA A 111 -0.86 4.37 -9.99
N ALA A 112 0.20 4.22 -10.78
CA ALA A 112 1.14 5.30 -11.06
C ALA A 112 0.46 6.48 -11.80
N GLU A 113 -0.42 6.21 -12.77
CA GLU A 113 -1.18 7.27 -13.45
C GLU A 113 -2.19 7.94 -12.52
N LYS A 114 -2.87 7.19 -11.64
CA LYS A 114 -3.77 7.81 -10.65
C LYS A 114 -3.01 8.73 -9.71
N ASP A 115 -1.84 8.32 -9.23
CA ASP A 115 -1.03 9.14 -8.34
C ASP A 115 -0.49 10.37 -9.05
N ARG A 116 -0.10 10.24 -10.31
CA ARG A 116 0.27 11.38 -11.16
C ARG A 116 -0.90 12.35 -11.34
N LEU A 117 -2.07 11.86 -11.73
CA LEU A 117 -3.27 12.70 -11.93
C LEU A 117 -3.77 13.34 -10.63
N ARG A 118 -3.60 12.68 -9.47
CA ARG A 118 -3.91 13.27 -8.16
C ARG A 118 -3.00 14.45 -7.83
N LYS A 119 -1.70 14.32 -8.11
CA LYS A 119 -0.74 15.43 -7.96
C LYS A 119 -1.06 16.57 -8.91
N GLU A 120 -1.36 16.26 -10.18
CA GLU A 120 -1.76 17.26 -11.17
C GLU A 120 -3.07 17.97 -10.77
N LEU A 121 -4.03 17.24 -10.18
CA LEU A 121 -5.27 17.80 -9.65
C LEU A 121 -5.01 18.76 -8.47
N GLU A 122 -4.15 18.39 -7.53
CA GLU A 122 -3.75 19.25 -6.40
C GLU A 122 -3.07 20.54 -6.90
N ILE A 123 -2.19 20.41 -7.89
CA ILE A 123 -1.54 21.56 -8.55
C ILE A 123 -2.58 22.44 -9.25
N ALA A 124 -3.51 21.87 -10.03
CA ALA A 124 -4.55 22.63 -10.73
C ALA A 124 -5.50 23.34 -9.75
N GLN A 125 -5.85 22.69 -8.63
CA GLN A 125 -6.64 23.30 -7.55
C GLN A 125 -5.91 24.47 -6.89
N SER A 126 -4.61 24.33 -6.60
CA SER A 126 -3.83 25.43 -6.04
C SER A 126 -3.72 26.63 -6.99
N ARG A 127 -3.73 26.37 -8.31
CA ARG A 127 -3.74 27.39 -9.38
C ARG A 127 -5.13 27.97 -9.66
N ARG A 128 -6.20 27.43 -9.06
CA ARG A 128 -7.61 27.78 -9.30
C ARG A 128 -8.04 27.67 -10.76
N ASP A 129 -7.45 26.73 -11.50
CA ASP A 129 -7.84 26.42 -12.88
C ASP A 129 -8.94 25.36 -12.88
N GLU A 130 -10.19 25.80 -12.90
CA GLU A 130 -11.36 24.91 -12.82
C GLU A 130 -11.49 24.00 -14.05
N ALA A 131 -11.13 24.51 -15.23
CA ALA A 131 -11.22 23.76 -16.48
C ALA A 131 -10.25 22.57 -16.49
N GLU A 132 -9.01 22.76 -16.03
CA GLU A 132 -8.05 21.67 -15.91
C GLU A 132 -8.44 20.67 -14.81
N VAL A 133 -8.98 21.15 -13.69
CA VAL A 133 -9.49 20.27 -12.62
C VAL A 133 -10.59 19.35 -13.15
N GLU A 134 -11.53 19.85 -13.95
CA GLU A 134 -12.60 19.04 -14.55
C GLU A 134 -12.06 18.00 -15.53
N LYS A 135 -11.12 18.37 -16.41
CA LYS A 135 -10.47 17.43 -17.33
C LYS A 135 -9.76 16.30 -16.59
N ILE A 136 -9.00 16.63 -15.54
CA ILE A 136 -8.26 15.65 -14.74
C ILE A 136 -9.22 14.74 -13.98
N ARG A 137 -10.31 15.28 -13.40
CA ARG A 137 -11.37 14.49 -12.75
C ARG A 137 -12.05 13.53 -13.72
N ALA A 138 -12.39 13.99 -14.93
CA ALA A 138 -12.97 13.15 -15.97
C ALA A 138 -12.02 11.99 -16.35
N ARG A 139 -10.73 12.26 -16.48
CA ARG A 139 -9.70 11.26 -16.77
C ARG A 139 -9.52 10.25 -15.63
N LEU A 140 -9.56 10.69 -14.37
CA LEU A 140 -9.57 9.82 -13.19
C LEU A 140 -10.79 8.88 -13.18
N LYS A 141 -11.98 9.41 -13.48
CA LYS A 141 -13.22 8.65 -13.56
C LYS A 141 -13.17 7.59 -14.68
N ALA A 142 -12.65 7.95 -15.87
CA ALA A 142 -12.47 7.00 -16.97
C ALA A 142 -11.52 5.85 -16.60
N LEU A 143 -10.41 6.14 -15.91
CA LEU A 143 -9.49 5.12 -15.41
C LEU A 143 -10.14 4.20 -14.36
N GLU A 144 -11.04 4.74 -13.53
CA GLU A 144 -11.80 3.97 -12.56
C GLU A 144 -12.81 3.04 -13.21
N GLN A 145 -13.57 3.52 -14.19
CA GLN A 145 -14.52 2.71 -14.95
C GLN A 145 -13.83 1.55 -15.67
N ARG A 146 -12.66 1.79 -16.28
CA ARG A 146 -11.85 0.74 -16.93
C ARG A 146 -11.33 -0.32 -15.96
N ARG A 147 -11.20 0.02 -14.67
CA ARG A 147 -10.82 -0.92 -13.60
C ARG A 147 -12.02 -1.67 -13.05
N GLN A 148 -13.15 -0.99 -12.85
CA GLN A 148 -14.35 -1.59 -12.28
C GLN A 148 -14.82 -2.79 -13.10
N THR A 149 -14.77 -2.70 -14.44
CA THR A 149 -15.07 -3.82 -15.35
C THR A 149 -14.16 -5.03 -15.17
N LYS A 150 -12.95 -4.86 -14.61
CA LYS A 150 -12.00 -5.94 -14.31
C LYS A 150 -12.04 -6.42 -12.86
N GLN A 151 -12.76 -5.74 -11.97
CA GLN A 151 -12.71 -5.94 -10.52
C GLN A 151 -13.84 -6.77 -9.92
N ASN A 152 -14.60 -7.50 -10.74
CA ASN A 152 -15.62 -8.45 -10.26
C ASN A 152 -15.02 -9.70 -9.58
N ASN A 153 -13.82 -9.60 -8.99
CA ASN A 153 -13.24 -10.63 -8.14
C ASN A 153 -13.77 -10.43 -6.71
N GLU A 154 -14.83 -11.15 -6.36
CA GLU A 154 -15.46 -11.11 -5.03
C GLU A 154 -14.47 -11.28 -3.87
N LYS A 155 -13.42 -12.10 -4.07
CA LYS A 155 -12.32 -12.29 -3.10
C LYS A 155 -11.56 -11.00 -2.83
N ALA A 156 -11.28 -10.19 -3.85
CA ALA A 156 -10.57 -8.92 -3.71
C ALA A 156 -11.41 -7.88 -2.96
N VAL A 157 -12.73 -7.88 -3.18
CA VAL A 157 -13.66 -7.01 -2.43
C VAL A 157 -13.66 -7.37 -0.94
N LYS A 158 -13.80 -8.65 -0.61
CA LYS A 158 -13.77 -9.14 0.79
C LYS A 158 -12.44 -8.82 1.49
N LEU A 159 -11.31 -8.99 0.80
CA LEU A 159 -9.99 -8.63 1.34
C LEU A 159 -9.84 -7.11 1.56
N ALA A 160 -10.37 -6.28 0.65
CA ALA A 160 -10.34 -4.83 0.80
C ALA A 160 -11.20 -4.35 1.98
N GLU A 161 -12.37 -4.97 2.19
CA GLU A 161 -13.24 -4.70 3.34
C GLU A 161 -12.59 -5.09 4.67
N MET A 162 -12.00 -6.29 4.74
CA MET A 162 -11.24 -6.74 5.91
C MET A 162 -10.08 -5.79 6.22
N ASN A 163 -9.29 -5.38 5.22
CA ASN A 163 -8.19 -4.42 5.40
C ASN A 163 -8.69 -3.02 5.81
N ARG A 164 -9.89 -2.61 5.37
CA ARG A 164 -10.51 -1.37 5.82
C ARG A 164 -10.89 -1.46 7.30
N ARG A 165 -11.48 -2.59 7.71
CA ARG A 165 -11.83 -2.86 9.11
C ARG A 165 -10.59 -2.92 10.01
N ASN A 166 -9.56 -3.65 9.60
CA ASN A 166 -8.29 -3.73 10.34
C ASN A 166 -7.62 -2.36 10.49
N ARG A 167 -7.69 -1.49 9.47
CA ARG A 167 -7.18 -0.11 9.58
C ARG A 167 -7.99 0.72 10.57
N ALA A 168 -9.31 0.61 10.54
CA ALA A 168 -10.17 1.31 11.48
C ALA A 168 -9.96 0.82 12.91
N GLU A 169 -9.84 -0.49 13.12
CA GLU A 169 -9.57 -1.11 14.42
C GLU A 169 -8.16 -0.77 14.92
N ASN A 170 -7.13 -0.80 14.07
CA ASN A 170 -5.78 -0.35 14.45
C ASN A 170 -5.77 1.13 14.84
N PHE A 171 -6.50 1.98 14.11
CA PHE A 171 -6.62 3.40 14.45
C PHE A 171 -7.35 3.59 15.78
N LYS A 172 -8.46 2.88 15.99
CA LYS A 172 -9.20 2.90 17.27
C LYS A 172 -8.32 2.43 18.42
N ASN A 173 -7.69 1.27 18.30
CA ASN A 173 -6.76 0.74 19.29
C ASN A 173 -5.62 1.72 19.58
N ALA A 174 -5.00 2.31 18.55
CA ALA A 174 -3.97 3.32 18.75
C ALA A 174 -4.49 4.61 19.41
N SER A 175 -5.75 4.98 19.16
CA SER A 175 -6.39 6.17 19.75
C SER A 175 -6.98 5.93 21.15
N GLU A 176 -7.33 4.69 21.48
CA GLU A 176 -7.87 4.25 22.77
C GLU A 176 -6.74 3.86 23.73
N LEU A 177 -5.60 3.38 23.21
CA LEU A 177 -4.31 3.28 23.91
C LEU A 177 -3.66 4.66 24.08
N LYS A 178 -4.44 5.69 24.44
CA LYS A 178 -3.86 6.92 25.01
C LYS A 178 -3.01 6.51 26.21
N PRO A 179 -1.86 7.17 26.45
CA PRO A 179 -0.96 6.78 27.51
C PRO A 179 -1.64 7.01 28.86
N VAL A 180 -2.18 5.94 29.45
CA VAL A 180 -2.83 5.90 30.78
C VAL A 180 -1.88 6.36 31.89
N ASN A 181 -0.58 6.51 31.60
CA ASN A 181 0.49 6.66 32.59
C ASN A 181 1.25 7.98 32.52
N THR A 182 0.75 9.02 31.84
CA THR A 182 1.46 10.32 31.78
C THR A 182 1.52 11.09 33.10
N SER A 183 0.74 10.69 34.11
CA SER A 183 0.68 11.37 35.42
C SER A 183 1.31 10.58 36.59
N LEU A 184 1.81 9.37 36.35
CA LEU A 184 2.42 8.56 37.42
C LEU A 184 3.80 9.12 37.80
N LYS A 185 4.15 9.03 39.09
CA LYS A 185 5.46 9.50 39.59
C LYS A 185 6.50 8.39 39.44
N ALA A 186 7.77 8.78 39.37
CA ALA A 186 8.88 7.83 39.26
C ALA A 186 8.88 6.84 40.44
N GLY A 187 8.69 5.56 40.15
CA GLY A 187 8.65 4.47 41.13
C GLY A 187 7.27 3.85 41.36
N GLU A 188 6.21 4.38 40.75
CA GLU A 188 4.85 3.82 40.81
C GLU A 188 4.65 2.75 39.71
N ALA A 189 3.89 1.69 40.01
CA ALA A 189 3.65 0.60 39.06
C ALA A 189 2.90 1.15 37.82
N GLY A 190 3.54 1.08 36.65
CA GLY A 190 3.03 1.66 35.39
C GLY A 190 3.74 2.94 34.94
N TYR A 191 4.71 3.46 35.70
CA TYR A 191 5.51 4.63 35.33
C TYR A 191 6.31 4.41 34.03
N ASP A 192 6.12 5.28 33.03
CA ASP A 192 6.87 5.24 31.76
C ASP A 192 8.26 5.89 31.93
N PRO A 193 9.36 5.11 31.81
CA PRO A 193 10.72 5.62 31.97
C PRO A 193 11.15 6.61 30.86
N PHE A 194 10.42 6.72 29.74
CA PHE A 194 10.67 7.69 28.67
C PHE A 194 9.81 8.95 28.78
N SER A 195 8.91 9.03 29.75
CA SER A 195 8.11 10.23 30.01
C SER A 195 9.00 11.37 30.53
N ARG A 196 8.84 12.57 29.93
CA ARG A 196 9.65 13.74 30.32
C ARG A 196 9.27 14.20 31.72
N ARG A 197 10.24 14.23 32.64
CA ARG A 197 10.07 14.81 33.97
C ARG A 197 9.81 16.31 33.84
N TRP A 198 8.66 16.77 34.34
CA TRP A 198 8.40 18.21 34.45
C TRP A 198 9.38 18.81 35.46
N THR A 199 10.33 19.61 34.98
CA THR A 199 11.27 20.34 35.83
C THR A 199 10.82 21.79 35.93
N ARG A 200 10.79 22.34 37.16
CA ARG A 200 10.62 23.79 37.34
C ARG A 200 11.99 24.44 37.07
N SER A 201 12.03 25.43 36.19
CA SER A 201 13.25 26.23 36.03
C SER A 201 13.59 26.90 37.36
N LYS A 202 14.79 26.65 37.88
CA LYS A 202 15.37 27.46 38.95
C LYS A 202 16.10 28.62 38.27
N ASN A 203 15.49 29.80 38.30
CA ASN A 203 16.18 31.02 37.91
C ASN A 203 17.14 31.39 39.04
N TYR A 204 18.43 31.07 38.88
CA TYR A 204 19.48 31.56 39.77
C TYR A 204 19.80 33.00 39.39
N TYR A 205 19.05 33.96 39.95
CA TYR A 205 19.50 35.35 39.95
C TYR A 205 20.35 35.56 41.20
N VAL A 206 21.67 35.52 41.06
CA VAL A 206 22.59 35.98 42.11
C VAL A 206 22.60 37.50 42.02
N SER A 207 21.78 38.17 42.83
CA SER A 207 21.96 39.60 43.05
C SER A 207 23.33 39.79 43.70
N LYS A 208 24.19 40.57 43.04
CA LYS A 208 25.47 41.03 43.59
C LYS A 208 25.20 41.65 44.96
N PRO A 209 25.88 41.23 46.05
CA PRO A 209 25.73 41.90 47.33
C PRO A 209 26.40 43.26 47.26
N SER A 210 25.62 44.34 47.34
CA SER A 210 26.17 45.62 47.78
C SER A 210 26.42 45.50 49.27
N ALA A 211 27.69 45.42 49.63
CA ALA A 211 28.16 45.33 51.00
C ALA A 211 27.81 46.62 51.78
N ALA A 212 27.15 46.46 52.92
CA ALA A 212 27.41 47.27 54.12
C ALA A 212 26.97 46.49 55.37
N ASN A 213 27.92 46.39 56.29
CA ASN A 213 27.84 46.00 57.71
C ASN A 213 27.95 44.51 58.10
N GLU A 214 29.22 44.15 58.34
CA GLU A 214 29.81 43.62 59.60
C GLU A 214 29.20 42.36 60.23
N GLU A 215 29.97 41.26 60.19
CA GLU A 215 30.61 40.57 61.34
C GLU A 215 29.59 39.77 62.20
N SER A 216 29.78 38.50 62.58
CA SER A 216 30.94 37.65 62.77
C SER A 216 30.43 36.23 63.04
N GLY A 217 31.29 35.22 62.84
CA GLY A 217 31.20 33.95 63.59
C GLY A 217 30.71 32.74 62.80
N GLY A 218 31.66 31.87 62.44
CA GLY A 218 31.39 30.60 61.79
C GLY A 218 31.18 29.39 62.73
N SER A 219 30.77 28.31 62.07
CA SER A 219 30.88 26.88 62.37
C SER A 219 29.82 26.14 63.21
N ALA A 220 29.31 25.10 62.52
CA ALA A 220 28.97 23.75 62.97
C ALA A 220 27.47 23.35 63.06
N VAL A 221 27.10 22.54 62.05
CA VAL A 221 26.37 21.25 62.12
C VAL A 221 24.98 21.21 62.78
N GLY A 222 24.01 20.71 61.99
CA GLY A 222 23.05 19.71 62.48
C GLY A 222 21.59 20.16 62.60
N ASN A 223 20.74 19.52 61.77
CA ASN A 223 19.29 19.33 61.87
C ASN A 223 18.50 20.13 62.92
N GLY A 224 17.50 20.86 62.45
CA GLY A 224 16.41 21.35 63.29
C GLY A 224 15.32 22.04 62.49
N ASP A 225 14.23 21.30 62.27
CA ASP A 225 12.82 21.75 62.26
C ASP A 225 12.58 23.27 62.16
N VAL A 226 12.14 23.75 61.00
CA VAL A 226 11.76 25.16 60.81
C VAL A 226 10.26 25.31 61.12
N LYS A 227 9.99 25.82 62.32
CA LYS A 227 8.71 26.43 62.68
C LYS A 227 8.40 27.57 61.72
N VAL A 228 7.30 27.45 60.99
CA VAL A 228 6.71 28.53 60.18
C VAL A 228 6.18 29.60 61.13
N GLY A 229 6.81 30.78 61.10
CA GLY A 229 6.35 31.94 61.86
C GLY A 229 5.02 32.49 61.34
N GLU A 230 4.15 32.86 62.26
CA GLU A 230 2.77 33.37 62.06
C GLU A 230 2.67 34.62 61.17
N ALA A 231 3.77 35.27 60.80
CA ALA A 231 3.78 36.44 59.92
C ALA A 231 3.50 36.11 58.43
N GLY A 232 3.71 34.87 57.98
CA GLY A 232 3.50 34.47 56.58
C GLY A 232 2.04 34.14 56.20
N VAL A 233 1.21 33.84 57.20
CA VAL A 233 -0.20 33.49 57.01
C VAL A 233 -1.07 34.74 56.83
N ALA A 234 -0.74 35.82 57.53
CA ALA A 234 -1.44 37.10 57.40
C ALA A 234 -1.21 37.75 56.02
N ALA A 235 0.00 37.63 55.46
CA ALA A 235 0.33 38.15 54.14
C ALA A 235 -0.31 37.35 52.98
N THR A 236 -0.51 36.04 53.15
CA THR A 236 -1.20 35.20 52.16
C THR A 236 -2.72 35.34 52.23
N ALA A 237 -3.30 35.59 53.41
CA ALA A 237 -4.72 35.91 53.56
C ALA A 237 -5.08 37.25 52.92
N ALA A 238 -4.29 38.31 53.15
CA ALA A 238 -4.51 39.62 52.52
C ALA A 238 -4.36 39.59 51.00
N ALA A 239 -3.46 38.74 50.47
CA ALA A 239 -3.31 38.53 49.03
C ALA A 239 -4.47 37.74 48.39
N LEU A 240 -5.11 36.83 49.13
CA LEU A 240 -6.30 36.09 48.68
C LEU A 240 -7.55 36.96 48.65
N GLU A 241 -7.72 37.85 49.64
CA GLU A 241 -8.85 38.78 49.70
C GLU A 241 -8.76 39.86 48.61
N ALA A 242 -7.54 40.35 48.32
CA ALA A 242 -7.28 41.24 47.19
C ALA A 242 -7.51 40.56 45.82
N ALA A 243 -7.29 39.24 45.72
CA ALA A 243 -7.54 38.47 44.49
C ALA A 243 -9.02 38.14 44.27
N ALA A 244 -9.83 38.07 45.33
CA ALA A 244 -11.28 37.85 45.25
C ALA A 244 -12.04 39.05 44.65
N GLY A 245 -11.52 40.28 44.82
CA GLY A 245 -12.08 41.50 44.22
C GLY A 245 -11.82 41.66 42.72
N ALA A 246 -10.95 40.84 42.14
CA ALA A 246 -10.52 40.93 40.74
C ALA A 246 -11.13 39.82 39.87
N GLY A 247 -12.44 39.54 40.00
CA GLY A 247 -13.29 38.91 38.97
C GLY A 247 -12.75 37.67 38.24
N LYS A 248 -11.81 36.91 38.80
CA LYS A 248 -11.19 35.76 38.16
C LYS A 248 -11.82 34.50 38.74
N LEU A 249 -12.91 34.08 38.10
CA LEU A 249 -13.66 32.88 38.45
C LEU A 249 -12.75 31.65 38.36
N VAL A 250 -12.57 31.03 39.52
CA VAL A 250 -11.92 29.74 39.75
C VAL A 250 -12.99 28.66 39.64
N ASP A 251 -13.17 28.08 38.45
CA ASP A 251 -13.93 26.83 38.31
C ASP A 251 -12.96 25.66 38.47
N THR A 252 -12.72 25.24 39.71
CA THR A 252 -11.96 24.02 40.04
C THR A 252 -12.88 22.90 40.55
N ASN A 253 -13.93 22.60 39.80
CA ASN A 253 -14.62 21.32 39.92
C ASN A 253 -14.85 20.77 38.50
N ALA A 254 -14.09 19.73 38.14
CA ALA A 254 -14.35 18.98 36.91
C ALA A 254 -15.65 18.17 37.06
N PRO A 255 -16.43 17.95 35.98
CA PRO A 255 -17.61 17.11 36.04
C PRO A 255 -17.16 15.66 36.25
N VAL A 256 -17.28 15.17 37.47
CA VAL A 256 -17.14 13.74 37.78
C VAL A 256 -18.40 13.03 37.30
N ASP A 257 -18.25 12.25 36.23
CA ASP A 257 -19.25 11.26 35.82
C ASP A 257 -19.30 10.19 36.93
N LYS A 258 -20.46 10.08 37.59
CA LYS A 258 -20.63 9.15 38.71
C LYS A 258 -20.56 7.73 38.16
N GLY A 259 -19.63 6.95 38.70
CA GLY A 259 -19.27 5.59 38.29
C GLY A 259 -20.45 4.78 37.76
N THR A 260 -20.43 4.52 36.45
CA THR A 260 -21.27 3.50 35.85
C THR A 260 -20.58 2.16 36.09
N GLU A 261 -21.05 1.40 37.08
CA GLU A 261 -20.65 0.00 37.24
C GLU A 261 -21.30 -0.84 36.13
N SER A 262 -20.63 -0.94 34.97
CA SER A 262 -21.11 -1.69 33.81
C SER A 262 -20.93 -3.21 33.92
N ASN A 263 -20.58 -3.73 35.10
CA ASN A 263 -20.24 -5.15 35.28
C ASN A 263 -21.42 -6.03 35.72
N MET A 264 -22.65 -5.52 35.72
CA MET A 264 -23.86 -6.29 36.09
C MET A 264 -24.78 -6.66 34.91
N LEU A 265 -24.41 -6.37 33.66
CA LEU A 265 -25.34 -6.41 32.52
C LEU A 265 -25.14 -7.55 31.51
N HIS A 266 -24.27 -8.53 31.80
CA HIS A 266 -23.86 -9.50 30.79
C HIS A 266 -23.99 -10.96 31.22
N ASP A 267 -25.23 -11.37 31.53
CA ASP A 267 -25.65 -12.75 31.27
C ASP A 267 -26.01 -12.84 29.78
N PHE A 268 -25.02 -13.14 28.94
CA PHE A 268 -25.27 -13.34 27.51
C PHE A 268 -25.99 -14.67 27.30
N GLU A 269 -27.31 -14.66 27.22
CA GLU A 269 -28.04 -15.70 26.50
C GLU A 269 -27.68 -15.57 25.02
N LEU A 270 -26.75 -16.40 24.56
CA LEU A 270 -26.43 -16.54 23.15
C LEU A 270 -27.42 -17.55 22.53
N PRO A 271 -28.44 -17.12 21.76
CA PRO A 271 -29.30 -18.03 21.05
C PRO A 271 -28.51 -18.69 19.92
N ILE A 272 -27.94 -19.86 20.20
CA ILE A 272 -27.27 -20.68 19.19
C ILE A 272 -28.36 -21.28 18.29
N SER A 273 -28.49 -20.78 17.07
CA SER A 273 -29.44 -21.32 16.10
C SER A 273 -29.03 -22.72 15.65
N LEU A 274 -29.81 -23.73 16.05
CA LEU A 274 -29.63 -25.13 15.63
C LEU A 274 -30.34 -25.44 14.30
N ALA A 275 -30.88 -24.43 13.60
CA ALA A 275 -31.61 -24.63 12.35
C ALA A 275 -30.77 -25.33 11.27
N ALA A 276 -29.46 -25.04 11.20
CA ALA A 276 -28.55 -25.68 10.25
C ALA A 276 -28.36 -27.19 10.52
N LEU A 277 -28.56 -27.63 11.77
CA LEU A 277 -28.45 -29.04 12.17
C LEU A 277 -29.71 -29.84 11.84
N HIS A 278 -30.86 -29.17 11.72
CA HIS A 278 -32.13 -29.80 11.35
C HIS A 278 -32.08 -30.49 9.99
N ASN A 279 -31.27 -29.97 9.06
CA ASN A 279 -31.01 -30.56 7.74
C ASN A 279 -30.32 -31.94 7.81
N PHE A 280 -29.68 -32.26 8.95
CA PHE A 280 -28.96 -33.51 9.19
C PHE A 280 -29.72 -34.46 10.13
N GLY A 281 -30.94 -34.11 10.52
CA GLY A 281 -31.79 -34.83 11.48
C GLY A 281 -31.91 -34.10 12.82
N SER A 282 -32.99 -34.34 13.55
CA SER A 282 -33.25 -33.72 14.85
C SER A 282 -32.48 -34.44 15.97
N GLY A 283 -31.88 -33.67 16.88
CA GLY A 283 -31.20 -34.17 18.09
C GLY A 283 -29.71 -34.52 17.92
N ILE A 284 -29.17 -35.28 18.87
CA ILE A 284 -27.74 -35.61 19.01
C ILE A 284 -27.18 -36.30 17.76
N GLN A 285 -28.00 -37.11 17.09
CA GLN A 285 -27.62 -37.80 15.85
C GLN A 285 -27.40 -36.82 14.68
N GLY A 286 -28.15 -35.70 14.64
CA GLY A 286 -27.99 -34.65 13.62
C GLY A 286 -26.69 -33.87 13.78
N VAL A 287 -26.25 -33.65 15.03
CA VAL A 287 -24.96 -33.03 15.35
C VAL A 287 -23.80 -33.88 14.82
N GLN A 288 -23.83 -35.18 15.07
CA GLN A 288 -22.79 -36.10 14.60
C GLN A 288 -22.75 -36.18 13.06
N LYS A 289 -23.92 -36.26 12.42
CA LYS A 289 -24.04 -36.29 10.96
C LYS A 289 -23.57 -34.99 10.31
N GLY A 290 -23.93 -33.83 10.88
CA GLY A 290 -23.46 -32.53 10.42
C GLY A 290 -21.94 -32.37 10.57
N PHE A 291 -21.38 -32.84 11.68
CA PHE A 291 -19.93 -32.88 11.90
C PHE A 291 -19.22 -33.74 10.84
N MET A 292 -19.70 -34.96 10.59
CA MET A 292 -19.12 -35.86 9.60
C MET A 292 -19.22 -35.32 8.17
N ALA A 293 -20.35 -34.72 7.80
CA ALA A 293 -20.52 -34.09 6.48
C ALA A 293 -19.54 -32.92 6.28
N ARG A 294 -19.33 -32.10 7.31
CA ARG A 294 -18.35 -31.02 7.28
C ARG A 294 -16.92 -31.55 7.21
N LYS A 295 -16.60 -32.60 7.97
CA LYS A 295 -15.31 -33.27 7.95
C LYS A 295 -15.00 -33.79 6.54
N GLN A 296 -15.90 -34.55 5.94
CA GLN A 296 -15.73 -35.10 4.58
C GLN A 296 -15.51 -34.01 3.53
N LYS A 297 -16.25 -32.89 3.62
CA LYS A 297 -16.07 -31.75 2.72
C LYS A 297 -14.68 -31.12 2.84
N ILE A 298 -14.17 -30.98 4.05
CA ILE A 298 -12.83 -30.43 4.31
C ILE A 298 -11.76 -31.40 3.81
N GLU A 299 -11.88 -32.69 4.09
CA GLU A 299 -10.94 -33.73 3.64
C GLU A 299 -10.89 -33.84 2.11
N ALA A 300 -12.05 -33.77 1.44
CA ALA A 300 -12.11 -33.75 -0.02
C ALA A 300 -11.47 -32.49 -0.61
N THR A 301 -11.56 -31.35 0.08
CA THR A 301 -10.95 -30.09 -0.36
C THR A 301 -9.43 -30.10 -0.17
N ILE A 302 -8.95 -30.71 0.92
CA ILE A 302 -7.53 -30.75 1.29
C ILE A 302 -6.81 -31.95 0.63
N GLY A 303 -7.54 -32.97 0.20
CA GLY A 303 -7.00 -34.20 -0.38
C GLY A 303 -6.36 -35.14 0.65
N TYR A 304 -6.62 -34.92 1.94
CA TYR A 304 -6.08 -35.72 3.04
C TYR A 304 -7.19 -36.16 3.98
N LYS A 305 -7.32 -37.49 4.17
CA LYS A 305 -8.31 -38.09 5.07
C LYS A 305 -7.70 -38.22 6.47
N VAL A 306 -8.30 -37.58 7.46
CA VAL A 306 -7.89 -37.68 8.86
C VAL A 306 -8.45 -38.99 9.40
N SER A 307 -7.58 -39.91 9.82
CA SER A 307 -8.03 -41.17 10.41
C SER A 307 -8.93 -40.88 11.61
N GLU A 308 -10.02 -41.65 11.73
CA GLU A 308 -10.79 -41.64 12.97
C GLU A 308 -9.87 -42.21 14.05
N ASN A 309 -9.91 -41.60 15.23
CA ASN A 309 -8.98 -41.85 16.32
C ASN A 309 -8.78 -43.36 16.53
N ASP A 310 -7.67 -43.93 16.04
CA ASP A 310 -7.45 -45.38 15.94
C ASP A 310 -7.22 -46.05 17.32
N GLY A 311 -7.52 -45.34 18.42
CA GLY A 311 -7.22 -45.73 19.80
C GLY A 311 -5.73 -45.83 20.12
N ARG A 312 -4.86 -45.68 19.11
CA ARG A 312 -3.40 -45.78 19.20
C ARG A 312 -2.81 -44.41 19.46
N ARG A 313 -1.86 -44.33 20.40
CA ARG A 313 -1.09 -43.11 20.65
C ARG A 313 -0.15 -42.87 19.49
N HIS A 314 -0.44 -41.90 18.64
CA HIS A 314 0.45 -41.46 17.57
C HIS A 314 1.48 -40.48 18.14
N ALA A 315 2.77 -40.80 18.01
CA ALA A 315 3.88 -40.04 18.60
C ALA A 315 3.97 -38.57 18.14
N LEU A 316 3.28 -38.21 17.04
CA LEU A 316 3.30 -36.88 16.42
C LEU A 316 2.05 -36.04 16.70
N THR A 317 1.00 -36.60 17.34
CA THR A 317 -0.21 -35.85 17.68
C THR A 317 -0.17 -35.38 19.13
N LEU A 318 -0.14 -34.07 19.31
CA LEU A 318 -0.14 -33.42 20.63
C LEU A 318 -1.53 -33.58 21.27
N THR A 319 -1.60 -34.25 22.42
CA THR A 319 -2.88 -34.36 23.14
C THR A 319 -3.26 -33.01 23.75
N VAL A 320 -4.56 -32.77 23.99
CA VAL A 320 -5.04 -31.52 24.63
C VAL A 320 -4.37 -31.31 26.00
N SER A 321 -4.10 -32.41 26.71
CA SER A 321 -3.32 -32.45 27.95
C SER A 321 -1.85 -32.03 27.76
N ASP A 322 -1.18 -32.49 26.70
CA ASP A 322 0.19 -32.08 26.38
C ASP A 322 0.27 -30.60 25.98
N TYR A 323 -0.71 -30.10 25.25
CA TYR A 323 -0.77 -28.68 24.85
C TYR A 323 -0.89 -27.78 26.07
N LYS A 324 -1.73 -28.17 27.04
CA LYS A 324 -1.85 -27.45 28.32
C LYS A 324 -0.55 -27.46 29.11
N ARG A 325 0.16 -28.59 29.21
CA ARG A 325 1.48 -28.64 29.88
C ARG A 325 2.52 -27.74 29.21
N ARG A 326 2.59 -27.75 27.87
CA ARG A 326 3.59 -26.96 27.13
C ARG A 326 3.33 -25.45 27.20
N ARG A 327 2.08 -25.01 27.30
CA ARG A 327 1.77 -23.58 27.54
C ARG A 327 2.22 -23.11 28.93
N VAL A 328 2.05 -23.94 29.96
CA VAL A 328 2.49 -23.60 31.32
C VAL A 328 4.02 -23.59 31.42
N CYS A 329 4.73 -24.47 30.70
CA CYS A 329 6.20 -24.42 30.63
C CYS A 329 6.76 -23.19 29.91
N PHE A 330 6.01 -22.59 28.97
CA PHE A 330 6.46 -21.39 28.26
C PHE A 330 6.43 -20.13 29.13
N GLU A 331 5.64 -20.13 30.21
CA GLU A 331 5.62 -19.05 31.21
C GLU A 331 6.84 -19.07 32.14
N TRP A 332 7.56 -20.19 32.22
CA TRP A 332 8.75 -20.35 33.08
C TRP A 332 10.09 -20.19 32.35
N LEU A 333 10.09 -19.96 31.04
CA LEU A 333 11.32 -19.76 30.24
C LEU A 333 11.56 -18.29 29.84
N LEU A 334 10.76 -17.38 30.40
CA LEU A 334 10.82 -15.93 30.18
C LEU A 334 10.88 -15.15 31.51
N ILE A 335 11.60 -15.72 32.48
CA ILE A 335 12.22 -15.02 33.62
C ILE A 335 13.70 -15.34 33.54
#